data_AF-A0A1N7PGH4-F1
#
_entry.id   AF-A0A1N7PGH4-F1
#
_cell.length_a   1.000
_cell.length_b   1.000
_cell.length_c   1.000
_cell.angle_alpha   90.00
_cell.angle_beta   90.00
_cell.angle_gamma   90.00
#
_symmetry.space_group_name_H-M   'P 1'
#
loop_
_entity.id
_entity.type
_entity.pdbx_description
1 polymer ?
#
loop_
_entity_poly.entity_id
_entity_poly.type
_entity_poly.pdbx_seq_one_letter_code
_entity_poly.pdbx_strand_id
1 'polypeptide(L)'
;MAKYILILIAFMYLFHSCKGQKEENTNTLTEKHNNKKGFKAQKINNQKDETFFKFQDLTIELKFNNGSSNVMINNNEYLTSLVLESTNINVWYYKQDQEDKIIMIEGNDYYSSIFHVYHFYHQKLFYLGYFYVDQPNIENERPYKKDFNITSKKNKIIIETILNGAVKVRNAFTDKINEAQKL
;
A
#
# COMPACT_ATOMS: atom_id res chain seq x y z
N MET A 1 -52.84 3.55 -38.68
CA MET A 1 -51.57 3.84 -39.37
C MET A 1 -50.96 5.12 -38.80
N ALA A 2 -50.28 5.02 -37.65
CA ALA A 2 -49.57 6.17 -37.06
C ALA A 2 -48.40 5.69 -36.16
N LYS A 3 -47.79 4.54 -36.49
CA LYS A 3 -46.64 3.98 -35.76
C LYS A 3 -45.28 4.42 -36.31
N TYR A 4 -45.25 5.27 -37.34
CA TYR A 4 -44.00 5.69 -38.01
C TYR A 4 -43.62 7.16 -37.78
N ILE A 5 -44.36 7.91 -36.95
CA ILE A 5 -44.08 9.34 -36.69
C ILE A 5 -43.11 9.55 -35.52
N LEU A 6 -42.87 8.54 -34.67
CA LEU A 6 -41.93 8.64 -33.53
C LEU A 6 -40.46 8.31 -33.87
N ILE A 7 -40.18 7.78 -35.07
CA ILE A 7 -38.82 7.40 -35.48
C ILE A 7 -38.03 8.60 -36.04
N LEU A 8 -38.71 9.66 -36.46
CA LEU A 8 -38.08 10.83 -37.09
C LEU A 8 -37.54 11.88 -36.09
N ILE A 9 -37.89 11.79 -34.80
CA ILE A 9 -37.46 12.76 -33.78
C ILE A 9 -36.20 12.29 -33.02
N ALA A 10 -35.85 11.00 -33.08
CA ALA A 10 -34.69 10.44 -32.38
C ALA A 10 -33.35 10.63 -33.11
N PHE A 11 -33.36 10.91 -34.43
CA PHE A 11 -32.12 10.97 -35.23
C PHE A 11 -31.46 12.35 -35.32
N MET A 12 -32.12 13.42 -34.89
CA MET A 12 -31.56 14.79 -34.97
C MET A 12 -30.70 15.21 -33.76
N TYR A 13 -30.60 14.40 -32.71
CA TYR A 13 -29.83 14.75 -31.50
C TYR A 13 -28.41 14.15 -31.43
N LEU A 14 -27.96 13.39 -32.43
CA LEU A 14 -26.66 12.69 -32.37
C LEU A 14 -25.48 13.40 -33.06
N PHE A 15 -25.64 14.63 -33.55
CA PHE A 15 -24.54 15.39 -34.17
C PHE A 15 -24.23 16.73 -33.48
N HIS A 16 -24.26 16.74 -32.15
CA HIS A 16 -23.54 17.75 -31.34
C HIS A 16 -22.50 17.04 -30.46
N SER A 17 -21.50 16.44 -31.11
CA SER A 17 -20.25 16.10 -30.43
C SER A 17 -19.20 17.15 -30.78
N CYS A 18 -18.96 18.02 -29.79
CA CYS A 18 -17.91 19.02 -29.82
C CYS A 18 -16.56 18.36 -30.11
N LYS A 19 -15.86 18.91 -31.09
CA LYS A 19 -14.42 18.73 -31.24
C LYS A 19 -13.71 19.34 -30.03
N GLY A 20 -12.79 18.55 -29.48
CA GLY A 20 -11.49 19.06 -29.03
C GLY A 20 -11.45 19.59 -27.61
N GLN A 21 -11.18 18.69 -26.66
CA GLN A 21 -10.42 19.06 -25.47
C GLN A 21 -9.19 18.15 -25.42
N LYS A 22 -8.01 18.78 -25.52
CA LYS A 22 -6.72 18.15 -25.26
C LYS A 22 -6.71 17.75 -23.79
N GLU A 23 -6.65 16.46 -23.50
CA GLU A 23 -6.25 15.99 -22.18
C GLU A 23 -4.73 15.98 -22.09
N GLU A 24 -4.23 16.76 -21.14
CA GLU A 24 -2.87 16.72 -20.63
C GLU A 24 -2.54 15.34 -20.06
N ASN A 25 -1.27 14.96 -20.24
CA ASN A 25 -0.60 13.80 -19.65
C ASN A 25 -0.96 13.60 -18.18
N THR A 26 -1.94 12.72 -17.91
CA THR A 26 -1.95 11.97 -16.66
C THR A 26 -1.00 10.80 -16.87
N ASN A 27 0.18 10.87 -16.23
CA ASN A 27 1.09 9.74 -16.09
C ASN A 27 0.33 8.59 -15.39
N THR A 28 -0.33 7.75 -16.18
CA THR A 28 -0.88 6.47 -15.77
C THR A 28 0.31 5.55 -15.58
N LEU A 29 0.77 5.45 -14.32
CA LEU A 29 1.69 4.41 -13.90
C LEU A 29 0.99 3.07 -14.09
N THR A 30 1.38 2.42 -15.18
CA THR A 30 1.04 1.07 -15.63
C THR A 30 0.84 0.10 -14.46
N GLU A 31 -0.40 -0.33 -14.23
CA GLU A 31 -0.69 -1.55 -13.47
C GLU A 31 -0.11 -2.73 -14.24
N LYS A 32 1.00 -3.28 -13.76
CA LYS A 32 1.53 -4.54 -14.27
C LYS A 32 0.73 -5.67 -13.64
N HIS A 33 -0.41 -5.98 -14.25
CA HIS A 33 -1.26 -7.11 -13.90
C HIS A 33 -0.48 -8.40 -14.15
N ASN A 34 0.03 -9.02 -13.07
CA ASN A 34 0.60 -10.36 -13.12
C ASN A 34 -0.10 -11.20 -12.05
N ASN A 35 -0.78 -12.26 -12.49
CA ASN A 35 -1.61 -13.14 -11.69
C ASN A 35 -0.75 -14.12 -10.85
N LYS A 36 0.24 -13.60 -10.12
CA LYS A 36 1.10 -14.34 -9.19
C LYS A 36 0.89 -13.75 -7.79
N LYS A 37 0.85 -14.61 -6.76
CA LYS A 37 1.04 -14.22 -5.35
C LYS A 37 2.14 -13.16 -5.29
N GLY A 38 1.76 -11.93 -4.97
CA GLY A 38 2.48 -10.78 -5.50
C GLY A 38 2.24 -9.54 -4.66
N PHE A 39 3.36 -8.97 -4.23
CA PHE A 39 3.46 -7.68 -3.58
C PHE A 39 2.64 -6.61 -4.30
N LYS A 40 1.82 -5.88 -3.56
CA LYS A 40 1.07 -4.72 -4.08
C LYS A 40 1.57 -3.49 -3.35
N ALA A 41 2.62 -2.89 -3.91
CA ALA A 41 3.07 -1.59 -3.45
C ALA A 41 2.04 -0.52 -3.80
N GLN A 42 1.84 0.37 -2.82
CA GLN A 42 1.34 1.73 -2.96
C GLN A 42 -0.17 1.95 -3.16
N LYS A 43 -0.60 3.05 -2.54
CA LYS A 43 -1.98 3.52 -2.39
C LYS A 43 -2.25 4.76 -3.25
N ILE A 44 -3.51 4.90 -3.68
CA ILE A 44 -4.11 6.11 -4.27
C ILE A 44 -4.40 7.21 -3.23
N ASN A 45 -3.86 8.37 -3.58
CA ASN A 45 -3.79 9.66 -2.92
C ASN A 45 -5.15 10.37 -2.84
N ASN A 46 -5.79 10.40 -1.67
CA ASN A 46 -6.66 11.53 -1.34
C ASN A 46 -5.75 12.52 -0.60
N GLN A 47 -5.25 13.53 -1.30
CA GLN A 47 -4.32 14.55 -0.80
C GLN A 47 -4.78 15.32 0.46
N LYS A 48 -5.97 15.02 0.99
CA LYS A 48 -6.50 15.61 2.23
C LYS A 48 -6.22 14.78 3.48
N ASP A 49 -5.87 13.51 3.36
CA ASP A 49 -5.72 12.61 4.51
C ASP A 49 -4.52 11.66 4.33
N GLU A 50 -3.38 12.10 4.86
CA GLU A 50 -2.10 11.38 4.86
C GLU A 50 -2.11 10.14 5.79
N THR A 51 -3.20 9.92 6.53
CA THR A 51 -3.31 8.89 7.56
C THR A 51 -4.17 7.71 7.10
N PHE A 52 -5.06 7.96 6.14
CA PHE A 52 -5.88 6.93 5.54
C PHE A 52 -5.05 6.16 4.52
N PHE A 53 -5.27 4.84 4.41
CA PHE A 53 -4.68 3.91 3.46
C PHE A 53 -5.72 2.96 2.77
N LYS A 54 -5.72 2.75 1.45
CA LYS A 54 -6.75 1.96 0.71
C LYS A 54 -6.08 1.07 -0.33
N PHE A 55 -6.34 -0.21 -0.21
CA PHE A 55 -5.96 -1.29 -1.11
C PHE A 55 -7.23 -1.96 -1.66
N GLN A 56 -7.07 -2.94 -2.54
CA GLN A 56 -8.20 -3.61 -3.19
C GLN A 56 -9.16 -4.28 -2.19
N ASP A 57 -8.64 -4.84 -1.11
CA ASP A 57 -9.37 -5.68 -0.15
C ASP A 57 -9.26 -5.21 1.30
N LEU A 58 -8.64 -4.06 1.52
CA LEU A 58 -8.24 -3.59 2.85
C LEU A 58 -8.13 -2.07 2.87
N THR A 59 -8.69 -1.45 3.91
CA THR A 59 -8.33 -0.09 4.31
C THR A 59 -7.49 -0.15 5.58
N ILE A 60 -6.46 0.68 5.64
CA ILE A 60 -5.65 0.93 6.84
C ILE A 60 -5.85 2.40 7.19
N GLU A 61 -5.92 2.77 8.46
CA GLU A 61 -5.88 4.18 8.88
C GLU A 61 -5.00 4.32 10.11
N LEU A 62 -4.24 5.40 10.21
CA LEU A 62 -3.41 5.69 11.39
C LEU A 62 -4.15 6.69 12.27
N LYS A 63 -4.72 6.18 13.36
CA LYS A 63 -5.44 6.98 14.34
C LYS A 63 -4.47 7.51 15.40
N PHE A 64 -4.08 8.78 15.27
CA PHE A 64 -3.13 9.42 16.17
C PHE A 64 -3.74 9.71 17.55
N ASN A 65 -3.02 9.31 18.59
CA ASN A 65 -3.35 9.49 20.00
C ASN A 65 -2.10 9.98 20.74
N ASN A 66 -2.05 11.26 21.10
CA ASN A 66 -1.04 11.88 21.98
C ASN A 66 0.41 11.38 21.74
N GLY A 67 0.96 11.57 20.54
CA GLY A 67 2.34 11.21 20.21
C GLY A 67 2.57 9.76 19.77
N SER A 68 1.50 8.95 19.70
CA SER A 68 1.51 7.61 19.12
C SER A 68 0.34 7.45 18.16
N SER A 69 0.26 6.30 17.48
CA SER A 69 -0.81 5.96 16.56
C SER A 69 -1.28 4.52 16.74
N ASN A 70 -2.59 4.32 16.68
CA ASN A 70 -3.18 3.00 16.53
C ASN A 70 -3.43 2.71 15.06
N VAL A 71 -3.28 1.45 14.67
CA VAL A 71 -3.59 1.00 13.32
C VAL A 71 -5.05 0.59 13.28
N MET A 72 -5.85 1.24 12.45
CA MET A 72 -7.19 0.81 12.10
C MET A 72 -7.11 -0.05 10.84
N ILE A 73 -7.79 -1.20 10.80
CA ILE A 73 -7.90 -2.03 9.58
C ILE A 73 -9.37 -2.33 9.33
N ASN A 74 -9.91 -1.91 8.18
CA ASN A 74 -11.33 -2.05 7.85
C ASN A 74 -12.25 -1.55 9.00
N ASN A 75 -11.90 -0.39 9.58
CA ASN A 75 -12.58 0.24 10.73
C ASN A 75 -12.44 -0.49 12.08
N ASN A 76 -11.69 -1.60 12.17
CA ASN A 76 -11.35 -2.23 13.43
C ASN A 76 -10.06 -1.64 14.00
N GLU A 77 -10.08 -1.19 15.25
CA GLU A 77 -8.92 -0.60 15.92
C GLU A 77 -7.99 -1.67 16.51
N TYR A 78 -6.70 -1.59 16.20
CA TYR A 78 -5.64 -2.40 16.80
C TYR A 78 -4.74 -1.48 17.63
N LEU A 79 -4.62 -1.80 18.93
CA LEU A 79 -3.86 -1.00 19.90
C LEU A 79 -2.35 -1.22 19.71
N THR A 80 -1.76 -0.50 18.77
CA THR A 80 -0.34 -0.64 18.41
C THR A 80 0.58 0.34 19.15
N SER A 81 0.07 1.50 19.59
CA SER A 81 0.87 2.58 20.19
C SER A 81 2.14 2.90 19.37
N LEU A 82 1.99 2.95 18.05
CA LEU A 82 3.06 3.14 17.09
C LEU A 82 3.54 4.59 17.11
N VAL A 83 4.81 4.82 17.44
CA VAL A 83 5.44 6.14 17.38
C VAL A 83 6.03 6.32 15.98
N LEU A 84 5.60 7.35 15.26
CA LEU A 84 6.12 7.73 13.95
C LEU A 84 6.78 9.09 14.06
N GLU A 85 8.07 9.13 13.79
CA GLU A 85 8.89 10.36 13.89
C GLU A 85 9.00 11.11 12.56
N SER A 86 8.47 10.54 11.46
CA SER A 86 8.52 11.15 10.12
C SER A 86 7.20 11.78 9.72
N THR A 87 7.29 12.89 8.98
CA THR A 87 6.18 13.58 8.35
C THR A 87 5.64 12.87 7.10
N ASN A 88 6.44 12.00 6.47
CA ASN A 88 6.03 11.27 5.27
C ASN A 88 5.83 9.80 5.61
N ILE A 89 4.56 9.38 5.64
CA ILE A 89 4.17 8.03 6.00
C ILE A 89 3.69 7.29 4.75
N ASN A 90 4.23 6.08 4.55
CA ASN A 90 3.79 5.18 3.51
C ASN A 90 3.37 3.85 4.11
N VAL A 91 2.44 3.15 3.44
CA VAL A 91 2.04 1.81 3.84
C VAL A 91 2.29 0.86 2.68
N TRP A 92 3.03 -0.20 2.97
CA TRP A 92 3.37 -1.26 2.05
C TRP A 92 2.61 -2.52 2.41
N TYR A 93 2.12 -3.20 1.37
CA TYR A 93 1.16 -4.26 1.52
C TYR A 93 1.55 -5.48 0.67
N TYR A 94 1.78 -6.60 1.33
CA TYR A 94 2.02 -7.88 0.69
C TYR A 94 0.88 -8.83 1.01
N LYS A 95 0.17 -9.28 -0.02
CA LYS A 95 -0.92 -10.24 0.10
C LYS A 95 -0.46 -11.61 -0.40
N GLN A 96 -0.40 -12.59 0.49
CA GLN A 96 -0.15 -13.98 0.10
C GLN A 96 -1.45 -14.69 -0.29
N ASP A 97 -2.48 -14.54 0.53
CA ASP A 97 -3.85 -15.00 0.26
C ASP A 97 -4.88 -14.04 0.88
N GLN A 98 -6.16 -14.43 0.94
CA GLN A 98 -7.23 -13.56 1.45
C GLN A 98 -7.08 -13.21 2.94
N GLU A 99 -6.42 -14.03 3.74
CA GLU A 99 -6.32 -13.89 5.18
C GLU A 99 -4.90 -13.57 5.64
N ASP A 100 -3.86 -14.04 4.94
CA ASP A 100 -2.43 -13.85 5.22
C ASP A 100 -1.87 -12.63 4.46
N LYS A 101 -1.50 -11.60 5.24
CA LYS A 101 -0.99 -10.33 4.75
C LYS A 101 0.19 -9.84 5.60
N ILE A 102 1.23 -9.31 4.96
CA ILE A 102 2.27 -8.52 5.64
C ILE A 102 2.01 -7.03 5.35
N ILE A 103 1.94 -6.24 6.41
CA ILE A 103 1.76 -4.79 6.36
C ILE A 103 3.04 -4.16 6.90
N MET A 104 3.62 -3.22 6.17
CA MET A 104 4.74 -2.41 6.66
C MET A 104 4.35 -0.94 6.65
N ILE A 105 4.45 -0.29 7.81
CA ILE A 105 4.23 1.16 7.94
C ILE A 105 5.60 1.82 7.95
N GLU A 106 5.85 2.65 6.94
CA GLU A 106 7.11 3.35 6.73
C GLU A 106 6.98 4.78 7.24
N GLY A 107 7.87 5.18 8.15
CA GLY A 107 8.23 6.58 8.34
C GLY A 107 9.44 6.90 7.46
N ASN A 108 9.25 7.72 6.43
CA ASN A 108 10.30 8.06 5.46
C ASN A 108 10.83 9.45 5.77
N ASP A 109 11.94 9.55 6.50
CA ASP A 109 12.69 10.81 6.56
C ASP A 109 13.58 10.90 5.31
N TYR A 110 14.00 12.09 4.93
CA TYR A 110 14.70 12.29 3.66
C TYR A 110 15.97 11.41 3.50
N TYR A 111 16.63 11.01 4.59
CA TYR A 111 17.89 10.27 4.57
C TYR A 111 17.75 8.78 4.85
N SER A 112 16.64 8.37 5.45
CA SER A 112 16.43 7.01 5.93
C SER A 112 14.95 6.70 6.05
N SER A 113 14.62 5.43 6.22
CA SER A 113 13.25 5.03 6.45
C SER A 113 13.18 3.96 7.51
N ILE A 114 12.28 4.15 8.46
CA ILE A 114 11.94 3.14 9.46
C ILE A 114 10.68 2.41 9.02
N PHE A 115 10.74 1.08 8.99
CA PHE A 115 9.62 0.22 8.65
C PHE A 115 9.17 -0.55 9.88
N HIS A 116 7.92 -0.35 10.32
CA HIS A 116 7.29 -1.18 11.33
C HIS A 116 6.48 -2.29 10.64
N VAL A 117 6.81 -3.53 10.95
CA VAL A 117 6.31 -4.71 10.25
C VAL A 117 5.27 -5.43 11.08
N TYR A 118 4.13 -5.70 10.45
CA TYR A 118 3.02 -6.43 11.03
C TYR A 118 2.63 -7.62 10.16
N HIS A 119 2.28 -8.72 10.80
CA HIS A 119 1.59 -9.84 10.18
C HIS A 119 0.10 -9.74 10.50
N PHE A 120 -0.73 -9.58 9.48
CA PHE A 120 -2.17 -9.58 9.63
C PHE A 120 -2.74 -10.90 9.13
N TYR A 121 -3.32 -11.68 10.05
CA TYR A 121 -3.81 -13.03 9.79
C TYR A 121 -5.09 -13.31 10.57
N HIS A 122 -6.15 -13.77 9.89
CA HIS A 122 -7.47 -14.04 10.50
C HIS A 122 -7.96 -12.89 11.40
N GLN A 123 -7.89 -11.66 10.88
CA GLN A 123 -8.28 -10.44 11.61
C GLN A 123 -7.51 -10.18 12.91
N LYS A 124 -6.33 -10.79 13.08
CA LYS A 124 -5.39 -10.51 14.17
C LYS A 124 -4.16 -9.82 13.60
N LEU A 125 -3.69 -8.79 14.29
CA LEU A 125 -2.50 -8.04 13.92
C LEU A 125 -1.36 -8.36 14.88
N PHE A 126 -0.28 -8.93 14.36
CA PHE A 126 0.91 -9.30 15.12
C PHE A 126 2.07 -8.40 14.75
N TYR A 127 2.64 -7.69 15.73
CA TYR A 127 3.87 -6.94 15.51
C TYR A 127 5.07 -7.89 15.40
N LEU A 128 5.78 -7.81 14.29
CA LEU A 128 6.95 -8.64 14.01
C LEU A 128 8.26 -7.96 14.42
N GLY A 129 8.34 -6.64 14.30
CA GLY A 129 9.52 -5.84 14.59
C GLY A 129 9.64 -4.65 13.64
N TYR A 130 10.81 -4.02 13.63
CA TYR A 130 11.10 -2.90 12.75
C TYR A 130 12.50 -3.03 12.13
N PHE A 131 12.74 -2.28 11.06
CA PHE A 131 14.06 -2.16 10.44
C PHE A 131 14.26 -0.80 9.76
N TYR A 132 15.52 -0.44 9.54
CA TYR A 132 15.90 0.78 8.82
C TYR A 132 16.34 0.49 7.39
N VAL A 133 16.14 1.45 6.52
CA VAL A 133 16.68 1.50 5.17
C VAL A 133 17.30 2.86 4.96
N ASP A 134 18.63 2.90 4.93
CA ASP A 134 19.36 4.13 4.68
C ASP A 134 19.35 4.50 3.20
N GLN A 135 19.32 5.80 2.91
CA GLN A 135 19.53 6.37 1.59
C GLN A 135 20.76 7.28 1.60
N PRO A 136 21.97 6.69 1.75
CA PRO A 136 23.18 7.47 1.74
C PRO A 136 23.33 8.21 0.40
N ASN A 137 23.78 9.46 0.45
CA ASN A 137 24.05 10.32 -0.70
C ASN A 137 22.83 10.82 -1.49
N ILE A 138 21.64 10.88 -0.90
CA ILE A 138 20.43 11.41 -1.57
C ILE A 138 20.54 12.88 -2.04
N GLU A 139 21.52 13.64 -1.54
CA GLU A 139 21.81 14.99 -2.04
C GLU A 139 22.51 14.96 -3.42
N ASN A 140 23.29 13.91 -3.68
CA ASN A 140 24.09 13.75 -4.89
C ASN A 140 23.45 12.75 -5.87
N GLU A 141 22.51 11.93 -5.41
CA GLU A 141 21.82 10.90 -6.17
C GLU A 141 20.30 11.07 -6.08
N ARG A 142 19.56 10.48 -7.01
CA ARG A 142 18.08 10.46 -6.89
C ARG A 142 17.67 9.49 -5.77
N PRO A 143 16.54 9.74 -5.07
CA PRO A 143 16.00 8.80 -4.11
C PRO A 143 15.94 7.38 -4.69
N TYR A 144 16.40 6.40 -3.92
CA TYR A 144 16.44 5.02 -4.39
C TYR A 144 15.02 4.54 -4.68
N LYS A 145 14.81 3.86 -5.81
CA LYS A 145 13.58 3.12 -6.00
C LYS A 145 13.58 1.94 -5.02
N LYS A 146 12.67 1.97 -4.05
CA LYS A 146 12.46 0.92 -3.05
C LYS A 146 11.51 -0.14 -3.61
N ASP A 147 11.86 -1.40 -3.41
CA ASP A 147 11.02 -2.57 -3.66
C ASP A 147 11.33 -3.64 -2.61
N PHE A 148 10.47 -4.64 -2.48
CA PHE A 148 10.60 -5.65 -1.43
C PHE A 148 10.31 -7.05 -1.97
N ASN A 149 11.16 -7.99 -1.59
CA ASN A 149 10.86 -9.41 -1.70
C ASN A 149 10.56 -9.97 -0.32
N ILE A 150 9.37 -10.53 -0.13
CA ILE A 150 8.91 -11.07 1.14
C ILE A 150 8.70 -12.57 1.01
N THR A 151 9.30 -13.34 1.91
CA THR A 151 9.20 -14.80 1.91
C THR A 151 8.88 -15.33 3.30
N SER A 152 7.81 -16.10 3.41
CA SER A 152 7.45 -16.84 4.63
C SER A 152 8.14 -18.21 4.64
N LYS A 153 8.88 -18.52 5.72
CA LYS A 153 9.55 -19.82 5.93
C LYS A 153 9.31 -20.33 7.33
N LYS A 154 8.46 -21.36 7.47
CA LYS A 154 8.11 -22.02 8.74
C LYS A 154 7.61 -21.04 9.81
N ASN A 155 8.52 -20.52 10.64
CA ASN A 155 8.27 -19.59 11.74
C ASN A 155 8.98 -18.24 11.52
N LYS A 156 9.29 -17.89 10.27
CA LYS A 156 9.98 -16.64 9.95
C LYS A 156 9.35 -15.96 8.75
N ILE A 157 9.28 -14.64 8.83
CA ILE A 157 9.04 -13.75 7.69
C ILE A 157 10.39 -13.10 7.34
N ILE A 158 10.83 -13.29 6.10
CA ILE A 158 12.06 -12.70 5.58
C ILE A 158 11.68 -11.57 4.63
N ILE A 159 12.25 -10.39 4.85
CA ILE A 159 12.04 -9.20 4.04
C ILE A 159 13.38 -8.77 3.47
N GLU A 160 13.51 -8.81 2.15
CA GLU A 160 14.66 -8.33 1.39
C GLU A 160 14.30 -6.98 0.77
N THR A 161 14.96 -5.91 1.21
CA THR A 161 14.83 -4.58 0.61
C THR A 161 15.70 -4.48 -0.62
N ILE A 162 15.08 -4.11 -1.73
CA ILE A 162 15.73 -3.92 -3.03
C ILE A 162 15.79 -2.41 -3.29
N LEU A 163 17.00 -1.87 -3.44
CA LEU A 163 17.24 -0.47 -3.81
C LEU A 163 17.87 -0.42 -5.19
N ASN A 164 17.24 0.32 -6.11
CA ASN A 164 17.68 0.44 -7.51
C ASN A 164 17.92 -0.93 -8.18
N GLY A 165 17.08 -1.92 -7.86
CA GLY A 165 17.13 -3.26 -8.45
C GLY A 165 18.12 -4.24 -7.81
N ALA A 166 18.87 -3.83 -6.78
CA ALA A 166 19.78 -4.71 -6.04
C ALA A 166 19.30 -4.92 -4.60
N VAL A 167 19.40 -6.15 -4.08
CA VAL A 167 19.14 -6.43 -2.66
C VAL A 167 20.19 -5.74 -1.81
N LYS A 168 19.76 -4.92 -0.85
CA LYS A 168 20.66 -4.16 0.05
C LYS A 168 20.52 -4.57 1.50
N VAL A 169 19.29 -4.82 1.96
CA VAL A 169 19.01 -5.16 3.36
C VAL A 169 18.19 -6.44 3.39
N ARG A 170 18.47 -7.31 4.35
CA ARG A 170 17.72 -8.54 4.59
C ARG A 170 17.41 -8.65 6.08
N ASN A 171 16.13 -8.58 6.42
CA ASN A 171 15.64 -8.76 7.78
C ASN A 171 14.86 -10.06 7.91
N ALA A 172 14.98 -10.73 9.04
CA ALA A 172 14.23 -11.95 9.34
C ALA A 172 13.54 -11.79 10.69
N PHE A 173 12.22 -11.89 10.69
CA PHE A 173 11.39 -11.75 11.89
C PHE A 173 10.82 -13.10 12.29
N THR A 174 10.73 -13.35 13.60
CA THR A 174 10.01 -14.52 14.11
C THR A 174 8.52 -14.32 13.90
N ASP A 175 7.90 -15.27 13.21
CA ASP A 175 6.47 -15.29 12.96
C ASP A 175 5.73 -15.96 14.13
N LYS A 176 4.92 -15.18 14.84
CA LYS A 176 4.23 -15.58 16.07
C LYS A 176 2.88 -16.26 15.83
N ILE A 177 2.43 -16.38 14.57
CA ILE A 177 1.11 -16.97 14.27
C ILE A 177 0.97 -18.40 14.80
N ASN A 178 2.02 -19.22 14.65
CA ASN A 178 1.98 -20.61 15.08
C ASN A 178 1.84 -20.77 16.61
N GLU A 179 2.19 -19.75 17.39
CA GLU A 179 1.96 -19.72 18.83
C GLU A 179 0.49 -19.40 19.15
N ALA A 180 -0.11 -18.49 18.37
CA ALA A 180 -1.51 -18.09 18.53
C ALA A 180 -2.53 -19.14 18.05
N GLN A 181 -2.12 -20.13 17.25
CA GLN A 181 -2.98 -21.24 16.79
C GLN A 181 -3.09 -22.38 17.82
N LYS A 182 -2.25 -22.39 18.87
CA LYS A 182 -2.25 -23.43 19.91
C LYS A 182 -3.16 -23.10 21.11
N LEU A 183 -3.77 -21.92 21.11
CA LEU A 183 -4.72 -21.43 22.11
C LEU A 183 -6.14 -21.51 21.56
#